data_AF-A0A8J3HBC4-F1
#
_entry.id   AF-A0A8J3HBC4-F1
#
_cell.length_a   1.000
_cell.length_b   1.000
_cell.length_c   1.000
_cell.angle_alpha   90.00
_cell.angle_beta   90.00
_cell.angle_gamma   90.00
#
_symmetry.space_group_name_H-M   'P 1'
#
loop_
_entity.id
_entity.type
_entity.pdbx_description
1 polymer ?
#
loop_
_entity_poly.entity_id
_entity_poly.type
_entity_poly.pdbx_seq_one_letter_code
_entity_poly.pdbx_strand_id
1 'polypeptide(L)'
;MNTPEWLKPGIYGAAIGAVIVGVVGFTWGGWVTGGTSSDRALTMAHEDVVAAMVPVCLEMARTDPERAAKMETIKAASTYQRRDALMKAGWATVPGTDAPDRDIAQACLAELQL
;
A
#
# COMPACT_ATOMS: atom_id res chain seq x y z
N MET A 1 20.83 -51.20 -13.55
CA MET A 1 21.43 -49.93 -13.08
C MET A 1 21.69 -50.08 -11.59
N ASN A 2 22.96 -50.11 -11.18
CA ASN A 2 23.36 -50.31 -9.78
C ASN A 2 23.35 -48.94 -9.08
N THR A 3 22.30 -48.66 -8.30
CA THR A 3 22.30 -47.47 -7.44
C THR A 3 23.20 -47.74 -6.23
N PRO A 4 24.21 -46.90 -5.97
CA PRO A 4 25.11 -47.11 -4.86
C PRO A 4 24.38 -46.97 -3.52
N GLU A 5 24.79 -47.77 -2.53
CA GLU A 5 24.10 -47.88 -1.23
C GLU A 5 24.10 -46.56 -0.44
N TRP A 6 25.11 -45.70 -0.65
CA TRP A 6 25.20 -44.37 -0.04
C TRP A 6 24.17 -43.37 -0.61
N LEU A 7 23.58 -43.65 -1.77
CA LEU A 7 22.67 -42.73 -2.45
C LEU A 7 21.36 -42.55 -1.68
N LYS A 8 20.86 -43.63 -1.07
CA LYS A 8 19.62 -43.59 -0.27
C LYS A 8 19.70 -42.60 0.89
N PRO A 9 20.68 -42.69 1.82
CA PRO A 9 20.80 -41.72 2.91
C PRO A 9 21.14 -40.31 2.42
N GLY A 10 21.88 -40.16 1.32
CA GLY A 10 22.17 -38.86 0.71
C GLY A 10 20.91 -38.11 0.26
N ILE A 11 19.95 -38.80 -0.37
CA ILE A 11 18.68 -38.21 -0.81
C ILE A 11 17.84 -37.74 0.39
N TYR A 12 17.78 -38.53 1.46
CA TYR A 12 17.06 -38.15 2.68
C TYR A 12 17.69 -36.92 3.35
N GLY A 13 19.03 -36.86 3.43
CA GLY A 13 19.74 -35.70 3.96
C GLY A 13 19.46 -34.42 3.15
N ALA A 14 19.48 -34.53 1.82
CA ALA A 14 19.15 -33.40 0.94
C ALA A 14 17.70 -32.92 1.12
N ALA A 15 16.75 -33.83 1.24
CA ALA A 15 15.35 -33.49 1.46
C ALA A 15 15.14 -32.77 2.81
N ILE A 16 15.71 -33.30 3.90
CA ILE A 16 15.63 -32.69 5.23
C ILE A 16 16.31 -31.33 5.24
N GLY A 17 17.49 -31.21 4.63
CA GLY A 17 18.22 -29.95 4.51
C GLY A 17 17.41 -28.88 3.77
N ALA A 18 16.78 -29.24 2.64
CA ALA A 18 15.94 -28.32 1.88
C ALA A 18 14.73 -27.82 2.70
N VAL A 19 14.09 -28.70 3.48
CA VAL A 19 12.99 -28.32 4.37
C VAL A 19 13.47 -27.36 5.45
N ILE A 20 14.59 -27.66 6.11
CA ILE A 20 15.15 -26.79 7.17
C ILE A 20 15.49 -25.41 6.61
N VAL A 21 16.21 -25.35 5.47
CA VAL A 21 16.58 -24.08 4.82
C VAL A 21 15.34 -23.30 4.40
N GLY A 22 14.33 -23.98 3.85
CA GLY A 22 13.05 -23.36 3.52
C GLY A 22 12.38 -22.75 4.76
N VAL A 23 12.21 -23.52 5.84
CA VAL A 23 11.57 -23.02 7.06
C VAL A 23 12.34 -21.83 7.64
N VAL A 24 13.66 -21.93 7.79
CA VAL A 24 14.48 -20.83 8.34
C VAL A 24 14.44 -19.61 7.44
N GLY A 25 14.56 -19.79 6.12
CA GLY A 25 14.54 -18.72 5.12
C GLY A 25 13.21 -17.96 5.12
N PHE A 26 12.08 -18.67 5.09
CA PHE A 26 10.75 -18.06 5.01
C PHE A 26 10.22 -17.54 6.35
N THR A 27 10.73 -18.00 7.50
CA THR A 27 10.30 -17.53 8.83
C THR A 27 11.16 -16.39 9.38
N TRP A 28 12.48 -16.49 9.26
CA TRP A 28 13.43 -15.52 9.84
C TRP A 28 14.36 -14.89 8.82
N GLY A 29 14.71 -15.61 7.76
CA GLY A 29 15.61 -15.11 6.70
C GLY A 29 14.99 -14.07 5.77
N GLY A 30 13.71 -13.74 5.95
CA GLY A 30 13.00 -12.75 5.12
C GLY A 30 12.78 -13.20 3.67
N TRP A 31 12.88 -14.49 3.38
CA TRP A 31 12.59 -15.00 2.03
C TRP A 31 11.12 -14.80 1.73
N VAL A 32 10.85 -14.33 0.52
CA VAL A 32 9.50 -14.10 0.00
C VAL A 32 9.45 -14.66 -1.41
N THR A 33 8.26 -15.06 -1.86
CA THR A 33 8.10 -15.46 -3.26
C THR A 33 8.18 -14.21 -4.16
N GLY A 34 8.61 -14.38 -5.41
CA GLY A 34 8.76 -13.27 -6.36
C GLY A 34 7.47 -12.45 -6.56
N GLY A 35 6.31 -13.11 -6.54
CA GLY A 35 5.01 -12.42 -6.60
C GLY A 35 4.78 -11.51 -5.38
N THR A 36 5.06 -12.02 -4.17
CA THR A 36 4.94 -11.25 -2.93
C THR A 36 5.94 -10.08 -2.86
N SER A 37 7.16 -10.22 -3.39
CA SER A 37 8.10 -9.09 -3.44
C SER A 37 7.61 -7.97 -4.36
N SER A 38 7.05 -8.31 -5.52
CA SER A 38 6.53 -7.31 -6.46
C SER A 38 5.29 -6.62 -5.92
N ASP A 39 4.37 -7.37 -5.31
CA ASP A 39 3.17 -6.82 -4.67
C ASP A 39 3.55 -5.83 -3.57
N ARG A 40 4.46 -6.22 -2.66
CA ARG A 40 4.96 -5.32 -1.62
C ARG A 40 5.63 -4.07 -2.18
N ALA A 41 6.43 -4.21 -3.24
CA ALA A 41 7.08 -3.07 -3.87
C ALA A 41 6.05 -2.07 -4.45
N LEU A 42 4.98 -2.57 -5.08
CA LEU A 42 3.91 -1.74 -5.61
C LEU A 42 3.09 -1.08 -4.50
N THR A 43 2.75 -1.81 -3.43
CA THR A 43 2.05 -1.23 -2.27
C THR A 43 2.87 -0.13 -1.62
N MET A 44 4.16 -0.35 -1.36
CA MET A 44 5.04 0.68 -0.79
C MET A 44 5.14 1.90 -1.71
N ALA A 45 5.33 1.70 -3.01
CA ALA A 45 5.39 2.81 -3.96
C ALA A 45 4.08 3.61 -3.98
N HIS A 46 2.93 2.93 -3.91
CA HIS A 46 1.61 3.59 -3.85
C HIS A 46 1.44 4.37 -2.55
N GLU A 47 1.76 3.78 -1.39
CA GLU A 47 1.70 4.45 -0.09
C GLU A 47 2.60 5.68 -0.03
N ASP A 48 3.82 5.59 -0.58
CA ASP A 48 4.76 6.72 -0.63
C ASP A 48 4.23 7.85 -1.53
N VAL A 49 3.62 7.51 -2.67
CA VAL A 49 2.95 8.50 -3.54
C VAL A 49 1.78 9.15 -2.81
N VAL A 50 0.96 8.37 -2.12
CA VAL A 50 -0.14 8.90 -1.31
C VAL A 50 0.38 9.87 -0.25
N ALA A 51 1.41 9.47 0.51
CA ALA A 51 2.02 10.31 1.54
C ALA A 51 2.62 11.60 0.97
N ALA A 52 3.28 11.53 -0.20
CA ALA A 52 3.81 12.69 -0.89
C ALA A 52 2.72 13.63 -1.44
N MET A 53 1.53 13.11 -1.73
CA MET A 53 0.39 13.89 -2.23
C MET A 53 -0.47 14.51 -1.13
N VAL A 54 -0.38 14.03 0.11
CA VAL A 54 -1.04 14.68 1.27
C VAL A 54 -0.71 16.18 1.38
N PRO A 55 0.56 16.65 1.36
CA PRO A 55 0.85 18.07 1.43
C PRO A 55 0.31 18.85 0.22
N VAL A 56 0.20 18.22 -0.96
CA VAL A 56 -0.42 18.82 -2.14
C VAL A 56 -1.92 19.00 -1.93
N CYS A 57 -2.62 17.99 -1.41
CA CYS A 57 -4.04 18.07 -1.04
C CYS A 57 -4.29 19.20 -0.04
N LEU A 58 -3.45 19.30 1.00
CA LEU A 58 -3.56 20.35 2.01
C LEU A 58 -3.36 21.74 1.43
N GLU A 59 -2.43 21.90 0.49
CA GLU A 59 -2.23 23.20 -0.16
C GLU A 59 -3.37 23.54 -1.14
N MET A 60 -3.86 22.55 -1.89
CA MET A 60 -5.03 22.74 -2.74
C MET A 60 -6.24 23.17 -1.92
N ALA A 61 -6.45 22.53 -0.76
CA ALA A 61 -7.51 22.94 0.17
C ALA A 61 -7.29 24.34 0.77
N ARG A 62 -6.05 24.78 0.97
CA ARG A 62 -5.74 26.11 1.52
C ARG A 62 -5.93 27.23 0.51
N THR A 63 -5.57 27.00 -0.75
CA THR A 63 -5.66 27.96 -1.85
C THR A 63 -7.04 28.00 -2.51
N ASP A 64 -7.90 27.02 -2.24
CA ASP A 64 -9.25 26.97 -2.78
C ASP A 64 -10.11 28.15 -2.27
N PRO A 65 -10.64 29.01 -3.16
CA PRO A 65 -11.53 30.10 -2.76
C PRO A 65 -12.84 29.62 -2.12
N GLU A 66 -13.28 28.40 -2.44
CA GLU A 66 -14.49 27.76 -1.90
C GLU A 66 -14.19 26.85 -0.71
N ARG A 67 -12.98 26.91 -0.14
CA ARG A 67 -12.56 26.08 0.99
C ARG A 67 -13.60 26.00 2.10
N ALA A 68 -14.16 27.13 2.53
CA ALA A 68 -15.11 27.17 3.63
C ALA A 68 -16.37 26.34 3.34
N ALA A 69 -16.97 26.53 2.16
CA ALA A 69 -18.16 25.80 1.73
C ALA A 69 -17.88 24.30 1.53
N LYS A 70 -16.74 23.96 0.90
CA LYS A 70 -16.31 22.56 0.71
C LYS A 70 -16.02 21.87 2.05
N MET A 71 -15.35 22.55 2.99
CA MET A 71 -15.12 22.00 4.33
C MET A 71 -16.41 21.79 5.12
N GLU A 72 -17.41 22.67 4.97
CA GLU A 72 -18.71 22.50 5.61
C GLU A 72 -19.43 21.26 5.07
N THR A 73 -19.45 21.07 3.74
CA THR A 73 -20.06 19.89 3.13
C THR A 73 -19.36 18.59 3.53
N ILE A 74 -18.02 18.58 3.60
CA ILE A 74 -17.25 17.41 4.06
C ILE A 74 -17.52 17.14 5.55
N LYS A 75 -17.60 18.18 6.40
CA LYS A 75 -17.92 18.03 7.83
C LYS A 75 -19.31 17.46 8.05
N ALA A 76 -20.28 17.95 7.29
CA ALA A 76 -21.68 17.54 7.36
C ALA A 76 -21.91 16.13 6.79
N ALA A 77 -21.04 15.64 5.91
CA ALA A 77 -21.12 14.29 5.38
C ALA A 77 -20.87 13.24 6.49
N SER A 78 -21.60 12.13 6.39
CA SER A 78 -21.37 10.97 7.25
C SER A 78 -19.95 10.43 7.07
N THR A 79 -19.38 9.79 8.09
CA THR A 79 -17.98 9.30 8.11
C THR A 79 -17.61 8.52 6.84
N TYR A 80 -18.50 7.68 6.33
CA TYR A 80 -18.28 6.90 5.10
C TYR A 80 -18.32 7.73 3.81
N GLN A 81 -19.03 8.86 3.81
CA GLN A 81 -19.19 9.75 2.66
C GLN A 81 -18.16 10.89 2.64
N ARG A 82 -17.47 11.18 3.74
CA ARG A 82 -16.47 12.26 3.82
C ARG A 82 -15.40 12.14 2.75
N ARG A 83 -14.92 10.92 2.51
CA ARG A 83 -13.93 10.66 1.45
C ARG A 83 -14.47 11.02 0.08
N ASP A 84 -15.70 10.61 -0.20
CA ASP A 84 -16.33 10.90 -1.49
C ASP A 84 -16.65 12.41 -1.63
N ALA A 85 -16.97 13.09 -0.54
CA ALA A 85 -17.14 14.54 -0.51
C ALA A 85 -15.80 15.27 -0.77
N LEU A 86 -14.69 14.81 -0.19
CA LEU A 86 -13.36 15.38 -0.44
C LEU A 86 -12.90 15.13 -1.89
N MET A 87 -13.16 13.94 -2.43
CA MET A 87 -12.91 13.67 -3.86
C MET A 87 -13.72 14.60 -4.77
N LYS A 88 -15.00 14.84 -4.46
CA LYS A 88 -15.84 15.81 -5.19
C LYS A 88 -15.36 17.25 -5.06
N ALA A 89 -14.71 17.60 -3.94
CA ALA A 89 -14.09 18.91 -3.75
C ALA A 89 -12.88 19.13 -4.68
N GLY A 90 -12.31 18.05 -5.23
CA GLY A 90 -11.18 18.05 -6.16
C GLY A 90 -9.81 18.00 -5.48
N TRP A 91 -9.75 17.95 -4.14
CA TRP A 91 -8.49 18.03 -3.39
C TRP A 91 -7.67 16.74 -3.39
N ALA A 92 -8.27 15.62 -3.79
CA ALA A 92 -7.61 14.32 -3.90
C ALA A 92 -7.25 13.92 -5.34
N THR A 93 -7.34 14.85 -6.29
CA THR A 93 -6.94 14.60 -7.68
C THR A 93 -5.47 14.96 -7.85
N VAL A 94 -4.67 13.99 -8.32
CA VAL A 94 -3.25 14.22 -8.60
C VAL A 94 -3.12 15.19 -9.78
N PRO A 95 -2.25 16.22 -9.70
CA PRO A 95 -2.01 17.11 -10.83
C PRO A 95 -1.62 16.33 -12.09
N GLY A 96 -2.37 16.52 -13.18
CA GLY A 96 -2.17 15.79 -14.44
C GLY A 96 -3.00 14.51 -14.58
N THR A 97 -3.89 14.21 -13.62
CA THR A 97 -4.88 13.14 -13.71
C THR A 97 -6.31 13.71 -13.67
N ASP A 98 -7.26 13.00 -14.27
CA ASP A 98 -8.68 13.40 -14.28
C ASP A 98 -9.49 12.72 -13.15
N ALA A 99 -8.93 11.68 -12.53
CA ALA A 99 -9.62 10.88 -11.53
C ALA A 99 -9.09 11.15 -10.13
N PRO A 100 -9.96 11.40 -9.13
CA PRO A 100 -9.54 11.53 -7.75
C PRO A 100 -9.12 10.19 -7.17
N ASP A 101 -8.09 10.21 -6.32
CA ASP A 101 -7.58 9.03 -5.63
C ASP A 101 -8.21 8.88 -4.23
N ARG A 102 -8.70 7.69 -3.92
CA ARG A 102 -9.39 7.40 -2.65
C ARG A 102 -8.43 7.38 -1.46
N ASP A 103 -7.21 6.93 -1.66
CA ASP A 103 -6.21 6.78 -0.60
C ASP A 103 -5.62 8.14 -0.26
N ILE A 104 -5.39 8.99 -1.27
CA ILE A 104 -5.05 10.41 -1.06
C ILE A 104 -6.17 11.12 -0.29
N ALA A 105 -7.43 10.91 -0.69
CA ALA A 105 -8.57 11.51 0.00
C ALA A 105 -8.65 11.08 1.47
N GLN A 106 -8.41 9.80 1.76
CA GLN A 106 -8.44 9.26 3.10
C GLN A 106 -7.29 9.84 3.96
N ALA A 107 -6.08 9.88 3.43
CA ALA A 107 -4.91 10.42 4.13
C ALA A 107 -5.07 11.94 4.40
N CYS A 108 -5.60 12.68 3.42
CA CYS A 108 -5.85 14.11 3.58
C CYS A 108 -6.94 14.41 4.61
N LEU A 109 -8.00 13.59 4.68
CA LEU A 109 -9.02 13.71 5.74
C LEU A 109 -8.44 13.51 7.14
N ALA A 110 -7.50 12.57 7.29
CA ALA A 110 -6.84 12.32 8.58
C ALA A 110 -6.06 13.54 9.07
N GLU A 111 -5.36 14.25 8.17
CA GLU A 111 -4.63 15.48 8.51
C GLU A 111 -5.54 16.70 8.74
N LEU A 112 -6.68 16.77 8.05
CA LEU A 112 -7.68 17.83 8.26
C LEU A 112 -8.45 17.69 9.59
N GLN A 113 -8.18 16.63 10.36
CA GLN A 113 -8.80 16.32 11.67
C GLN A 113 -10.34 16.38 11.62
N LEU A 114 -10.90 15.78 10.58
CA LEU A 114 -12.34 15.74 10.32
C LEU A 114 -12.97 14.44 10.81
#